data_AF-A0A356W2U8-F1
#
_entry.id   AF-A0A356W2U8-F1
#
_cell.length_a   1.000
_cell.length_b   1.000
_cell.length_c   1.000
_cell.angle_alpha   90.00
_cell.angle_beta   90.00
_cell.angle_gamma   90.00
#
_symmetry.space_group_name_H-M   'P 1'
#
loop_
_entity.id
_entity.type
_entity.pdbx_description
1 polymer ?
#
loop_
_entity_poly.entity_id
_entity_poly.type
_entity_poly.pdbx_seq_one_letter_code
_entity_poly.pdbx_strand_id
1 'polypeptide(L)'
;WSGGYVWACKNYDGDVQSDTVAQGYGSLGLMTSVLMTPDGNTVEAEAAHGTVTRHYRNHQKGEATSTNSIASMFAWTRGLDHRGRMDDTPDV
;
A
#
# COMPACT_ATOMS: atom_id res chain seq x y z
N TRP A 1 14.87 -6.85 -18.57
CA TRP A 1 13.68 -5.98 -18.54
C TRP A 1 14.03 -4.73 -17.76
N SER A 2 13.61 -3.55 -18.22
CA SER A 2 13.81 -2.27 -17.52
C SER A 2 12.57 -1.93 -16.69
N GLY A 3 12.73 -1.68 -15.39
CA GLY A 3 11.67 -1.10 -14.55
C GLY A 3 11.52 0.42 -14.77
N GLY A 4 10.75 1.10 -13.91
CA GLY A 4 10.64 2.57 -13.92
C GLY A 4 9.59 3.15 -14.87
N TYR A 5 8.53 2.40 -15.16
CA TYR A 5 7.41 2.85 -16.00
C TYR A 5 6.07 2.67 -15.26
N VAL A 6 5.02 3.34 -15.74
CA VAL A 6 3.64 3.16 -15.27
C VAL A 6 2.94 2.13 -16.14
N TRP A 7 2.26 1.17 -15.51
CA TRP A 7 1.43 0.18 -16.19
C TRP A 7 -0.05 0.45 -15.90
N ALA A 8 -0.80 0.87 -16.92
CA ALA A 8 -2.23 1.03 -16.82
C ALA A 8 -2.93 -0.33 -16.96
N CYS A 9 -3.57 -0.79 -15.89
CA CYS A 9 -4.31 -2.05 -15.84
C CYS A 9 -5.82 -1.80 -15.75
N LYS A 10 -6.63 -2.69 -16.32
CA LYS A 10 -8.05 -2.76 -15.93
C LYS A 10 -8.15 -3.24 -14.49
N ASN A 11 -9.30 -3.03 -13.85
CA ASN A 11 -9.52 -3.32 -12.44
C ASN A 11 -9.01 -4.72 -12.02
N TYR A 12 -9.54 -5.79 -12.63
CA TYR A 12 -9.15 -7.16 -12.31
C TYR A 12 -7.68 -7.48 -12.63
N ASP A 13 -7.17 -6.95 -13.75
CA ASP A 13 -5.76 -7.15 -14.11
C ASP A 13 -4.83 -6.46 -13.08
N GLY A 14 -5.23 -5.29 -12.59
CA GLY A 14 -4.50 -4.56 -11.54
C GLY A 14 -4.47 -5.32 -10.22
N ASP A 15 -5.63 -5.81 -9.77
CA ASP A 15 -5.76 -6.60 -8.54
C ASP A 15 -4.82 -7.82 -8.56
N VAL A 16 -4.94 -8.68 -9.58
CA VAL A 16 -4.14 -9.92 -9.66
C VAL A 16 -2.65 -9.66 -9.91
N GLN A 17 -2.30 -8.71 -10.78
CA GLN A 17 -0.90 -8.50 -11.15
C GLN A 17 -0.13 -7.70 -10.10
N SER A 18 -0.80 -6.84 -9.34
CA SER A 18 -0.17 -6.06 -8.26
C SER A 18 0.47 -6.96 -7.20
N ASP A 19 -0.22 -8.01 -6.77
CA ASP A 19 0.31 -9.02 -5.84
C ASP A 19 1.56 -9.71 -6.37
N THR A 20 1.55 -10.07 -7.66
CA THR A 20 2.69 -10.71 -8.32
C THR A 20 3.89 -9.78 -8.36
N VAL A 21 3.67 -8.50 -8.68
CA VAL A 21 4.71 -7.46 -8.64
C VAL A 21 5.23 -7.26 -7.22
N ALA A 22 4.35 -7.10 -6.23
CA ALA A 22 4.73 -6.90 -4.83
C ALA A 22 5.62 -8.03 -4.30
N GLN A 23 5.23 -9.27 -4.59
CA GLN A 23 6.01 -10.44 -4.20
C GLN A 23 7.35 -10.53 -4.95
N GLY A 24 7.38 -10.13 -6.22
CA GLY A 24 8.61 -10.01 -7.01
C GLY A 24 9.60 -8.96 -6.47
N TYR A 25 9.10 -7.92 -5.80
CA TYR A 25 9.91 -6.89 -5.12
C TYR A 25 10.12 -7.17 -3.61
N GLY A 26 9.68 -8.33 -3.10
CA GLY A 26 10.03 -8.83 -1.78
C GLY A 26 8.85 -9.37 -0.99
N SER A 27 7.81 -8.56 -0.77
CA SER A 27 6.58 -9.00 -0.08
C SER A 27 5.44 -8.01 -0.31
N LEU A 28 4.20 -8.46 -0.13
CA LEU A 28 3.03 -7.56 -0.12
C LEU A 28 3.12 -6.46 0.95
N GLY A 29 3.83 -6.71 2.07
CA GLY A 29 4.07 -5.71 3.11
C GLY A 29 5.03 -4.58 2.70
N LEU A 30 5.58 -4.63 1.49
CA LEU A 30 6.45 -3.60 0.90
C LEU A 30 5.80 -2.87 -0.28
N MET A 31 4.50 -3.03 -0.49
CA MET A 31 3.74 -2.32 -1.51
C MET A 31 2.77 -1.30 -0.89
N THR A 32 2.63 -0.14 -1.53
CA THR A 32 1.66 0.90 -1.17
C THR A 32 0.54 0.96 -2.20
N SER A 33 -0.69 1.21 -1.76
CA SER A 33 -1.84 1.50 -2.63
C SER A 33 -2.31 2.94 -2.39
N VAL A 34 -2.53 3.70 -3.47
CA VAL A 34 -3.05 5.07 -3.42
C VAL A 34 -4.08 5.24 -4.53
N LEU A 35 -5.33 5.47 -4.14
CA LEU A 35 -6.39 5.89 -5.03
C LEU A 35 -6.38 7.42 -5.14
N MET A 36 -6.44 7.95 -6.36
CA MET A 36 -6.41 9.39 -6.63
C MET A 36 -7.55 9.77 -7.57
N THR A 37 -8.24 10.88 -7.27
CA THR A 37 -9.27 11.43 -8.16
C THR A 37 -8.66 12.08 -9.40
N PRO A 38 -9.39 12.20 -10.52
CA PRO A 38 -8.86 12.76 -11.77
C PRO A 38 -8.37 14.20 -11.69
N ASP A 39 -8.89 14.98 -10.72
CA ASP A 39 -8.46 16.35 -10.45
C ASP A 39 -7.17 16.43 -9.63
N GLY A 40 -6.66 15.29 -9.15
CA GLY A 40 -5.44 15.19 -8.34
C GLY A 40 -5.59 15.67 -6.89
N ASN A 41 -6.78 16.09 -6.46
CA ASN A 41 -6.97 16.72 -5.16
C ASN A 41 -7.28 15.69 -4.06
N THR A 42 -8.13 14.70 -4.36
CA THR A 42 -8.52 13.73 -3.32
C THR A 42 -7.70 12.46 -3.47
N VAL A 43 -7.13 12.00 -2.36
CA VAL A 43 -6.43 10.72 -2.28
C VAL A 43 -7.00 9.86 -1.15
N GLU A 44 -6.97 8.56 -1.37
CA GLU A 44 -7.15 7.53 -0.36
C GLU A 44 -5.88 6.67 -0.39
N ALA A 45 -5.29 6.43 0.78
CA ALA A 45 -4.02 5.71 0.90
C ALA A 45 -4.19 4.53 1.86
N GLU A 46 -3.83 3.35 1.37
CA GLU A 46 -4.00 2.08 2.10
C GLU A 46 -2.80 1.16 1.91
N ALA A 47 -2.76 0.10 2.73
CA ALA A 47 -1.85 -1.00 2.49
C ALA A 47 -2.40 -1.87 1.35
N ALA A 48 -1.53 -2.32 0.43
CA ALA A 48 -1.96 -3.15 -0.70
C ALA A 48 -2.40 -4.57 -0.31
N HIS A 49 -2.18 -4.98 0.94
CA HIS A 49 -2.58 -6.30 1.43
C HIS A 49 -3.88 -6.24 2.25
N GLY A 50 -4.61 -7.36 2.26
CA GLY A 50 -5.78 -7.52 3.14
C GLY A 50 -5.44 -7.61 4.63
N THR A 51 -6.42 -8.00 5.43
CA THR A 51 -6.36 -8.01 6.92
C THR A 51 -5.46 -9.09 7.55
N VAL A 52 -4.73 -9.86 6.73
CA VAL A 52 -3.79 -10.91 7.17
C VAL A 52 -4.45 -11.90 8.16
N THR A 53 -5.68 -12.33 7.85
CA THR A 53 -6.54 -13.13 8.74
C THR A 53 -5.83 -14.35 9.35
N ARG A 54 -4.94 -15.01 8.60
CA ARG A 54 -4.16 -16.15 9.11
C ARG A 54 -3.34 -15.76 10.35
N HIS A 55 -2.60 -14.64 10.30
CA HIS A 55 -1.82 -14.18 11.44
C HIS A 55 -2.72 -13.73 12.58
N TYR A 56 -3.86 -13.10 12.26
CA TYR A 56 -4.85 -12.74 13.27
C TYR A 56 -5.39 -13.96 14.03
N ARG A 57 -5.63 -15.10 13.36
CA ARG A 57 -6.05 -16.35 14.05
C ARG A 57 -4.96 -16.93 14.94
N ASN A 58 -3.69 -16.82 14.58
CA ASN A 58 -2.58 -17.24 15.43
C ASN A 58 -2.46 -16.32 16.67
N HIS A 59 -2.59 -15.00 16.47
CA HIS A 59 -2.66 -14.03 17.56
C HIS A 59 -3.79 -14.35 18.56
N GLN A 60 -4.99 -14.70 18.08
CA GLN A 60 -6.12 -15.08 18.95
C GLN A 60 -5.86 -16.34 19.81
N LYS A 61 -4.95 -17.21 19.39
CA LYS A 61 -4.52 -18.40 20.15
C LYS A 61 -3.38 -18.10 21.14
N GLY A 62 -2.88 -16.86 21.18
CA GLY A 62 -1.69 -16.49 21.96
C GLY A 62 -0.37 -16.91 21.33
N GLU A 63 -0.37 -17.30 20.05
CA GLU A 63 0.85 -17.65 19.33
C GLU A 63 1.62 -16.39 18.91
N ALA A 64 2.94 -16.49 18.83
CA ALA A 64 3.78 -15.42 18.29
C ALA A 64 3.49 -15.18 16.80
N THR A 65 3.47 -13.92 16.38
CA THR A 65 3.26 -13.52 14.98
C THR A 65 4.33 -12.53 14.52
N SER A 66 4.57 -12.46 13.22
CA SER A 66 5.51 -11.51 12.60
C SER A 66 4.90 -10.99 11.30
N THR A 67 3.91 -10.13 11.43
CA THR A 67 3.28 -9.43 10.30
C THR A 67 4.07 -8.17 10.00
N ASN A 68 4.48 -7.98 8.75
CA ASN A 68 5.19 -6.78 8.33
C ASN A 68 4.23 -5.56 8.35
N SER A 69 4.57 -4.53 9.13
CA SER A 69 3.75 -3.31 9.29
C SER A 69 4.15 -2.16 8.35
N ILE A 70 5.16 -2.34 7.49
CA ILE A 70 5.71 -1.27 6.64
C ILE A 70 4.65 -0.68 5.72
N ALA A 71 3.90 -1.49 4.97
CA ALA A 71 2.82 -0.99 4.10
C ALA A 71 1.78 -0.17 4.88
N SER A 72 1.38 -0.61 6.08
CA SER A 72 0.47 0.14 6.95
C SER A 72 1.05 1.48 7.41
N MET A 73 2.35 1.54 7.73
CA MET A 73 3.02 2.81 8.07
C MET A 73 3.09 3.73 6.85
N PHE A 74 3.36 3.18 5.66
CA PHE A 74 3.42 3.97 4.43
C PHE A 74 2.06 4.51 3.99
N ALA A 75 0.96 3.84 4.31
CA ALA A 75 -0.38 4.40 4.10
C ALA A 75 -0.55 5.74 4.85
N TRP A 76 -0.10 5.80 6.11
CA TRP A 76 -0.08 7.03 6.89
C TRP A 76 0.84 8.09 6.30
N THR A 77 2.09 7.75 5.99
CA THR A 77 3.05 8.75 5.47
C THR A 77 2.65 9.27 4.10
N ARG A 78 2.01 8.47 3.23
CA ARG A 78 1.44 8.93 1.96
C ARG A 78 0.29 9.91 2.15
N GLY A 79 -0.60 9.64 3.10
CA GLY A 79 -1.68 10.56 3.46
C GLY A 79 -1.14 11.90 3.99
N LEU A 80 -0.12 11.85 4.85
CA LEU A 80 0.54 13.05 5.40
C LEU A 80 1.29 13.85 4.33
N ASP A 81 2.08 13.19 3.47
CA ASP A 81 2.78 13.84 2.34
C ASP A 81 1.80 14.57 1.40
N HIS A 82 0.65 13.94 1.08
CA HIS A 82 -0.38 14.59 0.28
C HIS A 82 -0.98 15.80 1.00
N ARG A 83 -1.34 15.66 2.29
CA ARG A 83 -1.87 16.76 3.10
C ARG A 83 -0.88 17.92 3.19
N GLY A 84 0.40 17.62 3.43
CA GLY A 84 1.46 18.63 3.54
C GLY A 84 1.64 19.43 2.25
N ARG A 85 1.54 18.77 1.09
CA ARG A 85 1.55 19.46 -0.22
C ARG A 85 0.33 20.36 -0.41
N MET A 86 -0.85 19.93 0.03
CA MET A 86 -2.08 20.73 -0.10
C MET A 86 -2.11 21.94 0.84
N ASP A 87 -1.50 21.82 2.02
CA ASP A 87 -1.42 22.88 3.03
C ASP A 87 -0.23 23.83 2.85
N ASP A 88 0.66 23.58 1.88
CA ASP A 88 1.94 24.28 1.74
C ASP A 88 2.82 24.17 3.01
N THR A 89 2.82 22.98 3.63
CA THR A 89 3.61 22.65 4.83
C THR A 89 4.62 21.53 4.50
N PRO A 90 5.75 21.84 3.83
CA PRO A 90 6.69 20.83 3.31
C PRO A 90 7.53 20.10 4.37
N ASP A 91 7.51 20.56 5.62
CA ASP A 91 8.24 19.94 6.74
C ASP A 91 7.49 18.76 7.40
N VAL A 92 6.24 18.53 6.98
CA VAL A 92 5.35 17.44 7.45
C VAL A 92 5.47 16.21 6.55
#